data_AF-A0A6G0XI27-F1
#
_entry.id   AF-A0A6G0XI27-F1
#
_cell.length_a   1.000
_cell.length_b   1.000
_cell.length_c   1.000
_cell.angle_alpha   90.00
_cell.angle_beta   90.00
_cell.angle_gamma   90.00
#
_symmetry.space_group_name_H-M   'P 1'
#
loop_
_entity.id
_entity.type
_entity.pdbx_description
1 polymer ?
#
loop_
_entity_poly.entity_id
_entity_poly.type
_entity_poly.pdbx_seq_one_letter_code
_entity_poly.pdbx_strand_id
1 'polypeptide(L)'
;MVEAMRDTSSGLERPTSWKLLPPVPTRGQVLRCPNCGVAHPKPELVETYRYCHSCLKILHEGKQLQLGDKMTKLNQLTVVAASFGHPLDALKAINVVEELQACVVVTPTFSQLKIGTGVHLLRELFKRHQDPAPGEPKVLCVRYAVPNYNPELTRHGEIHCQVSVDGILTQPLALTFHTDRLPKVWINRAIYGHRHSTTPGLVFDVTERLTGRTDCNGGGDCMSLGVNDDLEQLFGEPCAGMTKTLTVEYEIIGRSGQARQYELNGHLREDIVLANLPVGPAVFLHRAEYGWSSKDLELKITDLKAKLKLSGQKQQLEEELNGFLAIQTAPQTYKDVLAVLQSRIDQFHVPGSTLSLSPDENLNDLFGDPCPGLPRLLAMEYSLLGYGESRTDDEIIKKGSGQSRNFAIRKGGKLSVQVSAQGHLAKPIAITTHEVFPSLMISRAFFGHPTNTLKTFDVTEPIGVLAAKGNTSKCIVIPSSMDLIQAFGDPCRGIRKALTIYYQVLGMGGTLVLETTMANRLLATLVLGYPPEKKDSGVDGKMGFSERLAMTTVKTHMTARERMQSSTSQRLRLS
;
A
#
# COMPACT_ATOMS: atom_id res chain seq x y z
N MET A 1 40.84 -73.01 -19.93
CA MET A 1 40.27 -72.03 -18.97
C MET A 1 38.93 -71.57 -19.48
N VAL A 2 37.97 -72.49 -19.39
CA VAL A 2 36.56 -72.32 -19.68
C VAL A 2 35.89 -72.69 -18.37
N GLU A 3 35.17 -71.77 -17.74
CA GLU A 3 34.13 -72.08 -16.74
C GLU A 3 33.24 -70.84 -16.48
N ALA A 4 32.16 -70.80 -17.27
CA ALA A 4 30.76 -70.66 -16.88
C ALA A 4 30.27 -69.73 -15.74
N MET A 5 29.10 -69.13 -16.04
CA MET A 5 28.02 -68.70 -15.12
C MET A 5 28.25 -67.38 -14.35
N ARG A 6 27.29 -66.47 -14.13
CA ARG A 6 25.81 -66.53 -14.07
C ARG A 6 25.23 -65.09 -14.04
N ASP A 7 23.95 -64.99 -14.33
CA ASP A 7 23.06 -63.84 -14.11
C ASP A 7 23.30 -63.07 -12.80
N THR A 8 23.11 -61.75 -12.84
CA THR A 8 22.28 -61.04 -11.85
C THR A 8 21.84 -59.69 -12.41
N SER A 9 20.55 -59.61 -12.70
CA SER A 9 19.78 -58.38 -12.76
C SER A 9 19.91 -57.59 -11.47
N SER A 10 20.31 -56.32 -11.55
CA SER A 10 20.05 -55.33 -10.50
C SER A 10 19.73 -53.97 -11.14
N GLY A 11 18.61 -53.40 -10.70
CA GLY A 11 17.96 -52.27 -11.33
C GLY A 11 18.77 -50.98 -11.25
N LEU A 12 18.80 -50.25 -12.37
CA LEU A 12 19.02 -48.81 -12.34
C LEU A 12 17.78 -48.14 -11.73
N GLU A 13 17.76 -48.00 -10.41
CA GLU A 13 16.85 -47.07 -9.76
C GLU A 13 17.25 -45.63 -10.10
N ARG A 14 16.32 -44.91 -10.73
CA ARG A 14 16.37 -43.46 -10.84
C ARG A 14 16.34 -42.88 -9.41
N PRO A 15 17.11 -41.83 -9.07
CA PRO A 15 16.99 -41.20 -7.76
C PRO A 15 15.65 -40.46 -7.64
N THR A 16 14.63 -41.17 -7.18
CA THR A 16 13.36 -40.60 -6.71
C THR A 16 13.50 -40.22 -5.26
N SER A 17 13.85 -38.95 -5.01
CA SER A 17 13.28 -38.10 -3.95
C SER A 17 14.22 -36.93 -3.69
N TRP A 18 13.72 -35.73 -3.94
CA TRP A 18 14.29 -34.54 -3.33
C TRP A 18 14.14 -34.71 -1.81
N LYS A 19 15.26 -34.69 -1.08
CA LYS A 19 15.22 -34.64 0.39
C LYS A 19 14.47 -33.38 0.78
N LEU A 20 13.28 -33.55 1.33
CA LEU A 20 12.52 -32.48 1.97
C LEU A 20 13.43 -31.81 3.01
N LEU A 21 13.55 -30.48 2.93
CA LEU A 21 14.10 -29.68 4.01
C LEU A 21 13.35 -30.04 5.31
N PRO A 22 14.03 -30.14 6.46
CA PRO A 22 13.38 -30.51 7.70
C PRO A 22 12.27 -29.51 8.05
N PRO A 23 11.17 -29.98 8.65
CA PRO A 23 10.08 -29.10 9.10
C PRO A 23 10.59 -28.08 10.13
N VAL A 24 9.84 -26.99 10.29
CA VAL A 24 10.05 -25.95 11.30
C VAL A 24 10.38 -26.62 12.65
N PRO A 25 11.50 -26.27 13.30
CA PRO A 25 11.92 -26.95 14.52
C PRO A 25 10.85 -26.82 15.59
N THR A 26 10.39 -27.96 16.10
CA THR A 26 9.55 -28.04 17.30
C THR A 26 10.33 -27.49 18.51
N ARG A 27 9.61 -26.93 19.50
CA ARG A 27 10.19 -26.41 20.75
C ARG A 27 11.28 -27.38 21.28
N GLY A 28 12.53 -26.90 21.33
CA GLY A 28 13.68 -27.64 21.85
C GLY A 28 14.70 -28.14 20.81
N GLN A 29 14.44 -28.03 19.51
CA GLN A 29 15.45 -28.31 18.49
C GLN A 29 16.39 -27.11 18.28
N VAL A 30 17.70 -27.38 18.27
CA VAL A 30 18.74 -26.37 17.98
C VAL A 30 18.64 -26.01 16.50
N LEU A 31 18.04 -24.86 16.20
CA LEU A 31 18.06 -24.30 14.85
C LEU A 31 19.51 -23.93 14.51
N ARG A 32 20.05 -24.46 13.41
CA ARG A 32 21.39 -24.11 12.92
C ARG A 32 21.27 -23.39 11.59
N CYS A 33 22.14 -22.41 11.37
CA CYS A 33 22.23 -21.74 10.09
C CYS A 33 22.60 -22.76 8.99
N PRO A 34 21.82 -22.85 7.90
CA PRO A 34 22.13 -23.79 6.82
C PRO A 34 23.43 -23.44 6.08
N ASN A 35 23.91 -22.20 6.22
CA ASN A 35 25.11 -21.73 5.53
C ASN A 35 26.39 -21.89 6.35
N CYS A 36 26.39 -21.55 7.64
CA CYS A 36 27.59 -21.59 8.47
C CYS A 36 27.53 -22.61 9.63
N GLY A 37 26.40 -23.30 9.82
CA GLY A 37 26.23 -24.32 10.87
C GLY A 37 26.12 -23.79 12.30
N VAL A 38 26.25 -22.47 12.51
CA VAL A 38 26.14 -21.81 13.82
C VAL A 38 24.72 -21.97 14.35
N ALA A 39 24.61 -22.33 15.63
CA ALA A 39 23.34 -22.48 16.33
C ALA A 39 22.71 -21.11 16.61
N HIS A 40 21.43 -20.96 16.31
CA HIS A 40 20.68 -19.76 16.62
C HIS A 40 20.36 -19.72 18.12
N PRO A 41 20.66 -18.60 18.82
CA PRO A 41 20.58 -18.54 20.28
C PRO A 41 19.15 -18.61 20.82
N LYS A 42 18.17 -18.12 20.06
CA LYS A 42 16.74 -18.14 20.42
C LYS A 42 15.90 -18.65 19.25
N PRO A 43 15.72 -19.98 19.10
CA PRO A 43 14.96 -20.56 17.98
C PRO A 43 13.52 -20.03 17.88
N GLU A 44 12.91 -19.68 19.01
CA GLU A 44 11.55 -19.12 19.09
C GLU A 44 11.42 -17.71 18.48
N LEU A 45 12.54 -17.02 18.21
CA LEU A 45 12.58 -15.70 17.58
C LEU A 45 13.00 -15.76 16.10
N VAL A 46 13.15 -16.96 15.52
CA VAL A 46 13.63 -17.12 14.14
C VAL A 46 12.79 -16.34 13.12
N GLU A 47 11.49 -16.22 13.37
CA GLU A 47 10.58 -15.53 12.45
C GLU A 47 10.79 -14.01 12.41
N THR A 48 11.31 -13.39 13.48
CA THR A 48 11.66 -11.96 13.51
C THR A 48 13.16 -11.70 13.31
N TYR A 49 14.02 -12.67 13.64
CA TYR A 49 15.46 -12.67 13.39
C TYR A 49 15.81 -13.65 12.26
N ARG A 50 15.44 -13.27 11.03
CA ARG A 50 15.57 -14.15 9.85
C ARG A 50 17.01 -14.32 9.36
N TYR A 51 17.96 -13.56 9.87
CA TYR A 51 19.36 -13.58 9.45
C TYR A 51 20.25 -14.20 10.52
N CYS A 52 21.21 -14.99 10.09
CA CYS A 52 22.20 -15.56 10.98
C CYS A 52 23.09 -14.46 11.54
N HIS A 53 23.17 -14.33 12.87
CA HIS A 53 24.05 -13.35 13.50
C HIS A 53 25.54 -13.50 13.13
N SER A 54 25.97 -14.69 12.66
CA SER A 54 27.37 -14.97 12.31
C SER A 54 27.70 -14.68 10.85
N CYS A 55 26.88 -15.14 9.91
CA CYS A 55 27.17 -14.99 8.47
C CYS A 55 26.21 -14.04 7.74
N LEU A 56 25.26 -13.45 8.46
CA LEU A 56 24.20 -12.55 7.97
C LEU A 56 23.31 -13.13 6.86
N LYS A 57 23.49 -14.42 6.51
CA LYS A 57 22.64 -15.10 5.56
C LYS A 57 21.32 -15.53 6.20
N ILE A 58 20.30 -15.60 5.36
CA ILE A 58 18.95 -16.03 5.73
C ILE A 58 19.00 -17.42 6.38
N LEU A 59 18.38 -17.56 7.56
CA LEU A 59 18.29 -18.80 8.33
C LEU A 59 17.26 -19.75 7.72
N HIS A 60 16.14 -19.22 7.25
CA HIS A 60 15.12 -19.94 6.49
C HIS A 60 14.50 -19.01 5.45
N GLU A 61 14.31 -19.51 4.23
CA GLU A 61 13.52 -18.77 3.25
C GLU A 61 12.13 -18.56 3.84
N GLY A 62 11.68 -17.29 3.84
CA GLY A 62 10.35 -16.90 4.31
C GLY A 62 9.28 -17.45 3.38
N LYS A 63 9.10 -18.77 3.35
CA LYS A 63 7.84 -19.35 2.90
C LYS A 63 6.78 -18.77 3.82
N GLN A 64 5.71 -18.25 3.23
CA GLN A 64 4.53 -17.76 3.94
C GLN A 64 4.29 -18.68 5.14
N LEU A 65 4.37 -18.11 6.34
CA LEU A 65 4.19 -18.83 7.59
C LEU A 65 2.98 -19.74 7.41
N GLN A 66 3.20 -21.06 7.48
CA GLN A 66 2.08 -21.99 7.43
C GLN A 66 1.24 -21.72 8.67
N LEU A 67 0.18 -20.96 8.47
CA LEU A 67 -0.88 -20.72 9.43
C LEU A 67 -1.46 -22.10 9.69
N GLY A 68 -1.00 -22.78 10.75
CA GLY A 68 -1.49 -24.10 11.09
C GLY A 68 -3.01 -24.09 11.34
N ASP A 69 -3.58 -25.25 11.66
CA ASP A 69 -5.02 -25.49 11.88
C ASP A 69 -5.71 -24.60 12.95
N LYS A 70 -4.98 -23.65 13.57
CA LYS A 70 -5.46 -22.74 14.62
C LYS A 70 -6.18 -21.48 14.11
N MET A 71 -6.32 -21.27 12.80
CA MET A 71 -7.00 -20.09 12.27
C MET A 71 -8.50 -20.34 12.09
N THR A 72 -9.28 -19.90 13.07
CA THR A 72 -10.75 -20.08 13.08
C THR A 72 -11.53 -18.88 12.55
N LYS A 73 -10.87 -17.75 12.22
CA LYS A 73 -11.59 -16.53 11.84
C LYS A 73 -10.93 -15.76 10.69
N LEU A 74 -11.64 -15.72 9.57
CA LEU A 74 -11.23 -15.06 8.32
C LEU A 74 -11.31 -13.54 8.44
N ASN A 75 -10.49 -12.84 7.66
CA ASN A 75 -10.38 -11.37 7.62
C ASN A 75 -10.05 -10.73 8.99
N GLN A 76 -9.43 -11.50 9.89
CA GLN A 76 -9.03 -11.02 11.21
C GLN A 76 -7.51 -10.99 11.33
N LEU A 77 -7.01 -9.82 11.74
CA LEU A 77 -5.62 -9.59 12.07
C LEU A 77 -5.15 -10.57 13.15
N THR A 78 -4.09 -11.30 12.83
CA THR A 78 -3.44 -12.24 13.74
C THR A 78 -1.94 -11.95 13.76
N VAL A 79 -1.39 -11.73 14.94
CA VAL A 79 0.06 -11.60 15.16
C VAL A 79 0.64 -13.00 15.14
N VAL A 80 1.51 -13.26 14.16
CA VAL A 80 2.10 -14.59 13.95
C VAL A 80 3.45 -14.71 14.66
N ALA A 81 4.24 -13.64 14.63
CA ALA A 81 5.50 -13.56 15.35
C ALA A 81 5.77 -12.12 15.77
N ALA A 82 6.38 -11.92 16.93
CA ALA A 82 6.75 -10.60 17.41
C ALA A 82 7.90 -10.67 18.40
N SER A 83 8.79 -9.70 18.30
CA SER A 83 9.94 -9.57 19.19
C SER A 83 10.22 -8.12 19.56
N PHE A 84 10.74 -7.95 20.76
CA PHE A 84 11.17 -6.66 21.29
C PHE A 84 12.61 -6.76 21.81
N GLY A 85 13.49 -5.86 21.38
CA GLY A 85 14.88 -5.82 21.84
C GLY A 85 15.86 -5.30 20.80
N HIS A 86 17.09 -5.81 20.81
CA HIS A 86 18.16 -5.36 19.90
C HIS A 86 17.83 -5.69 18.42
N PRO A 87 18.06 -4.78 17.46
CA PRO A 87 17.68 -5.00 16.05
C PRO A 87 18.32 -6.21 15.37
N LEU A 88 19.53 -6.62 15.80
CA LEU A 88 20.33 -7.64 15.13
C LEU A 88 20.67 -8.85 16.01
N ASP A 89 20.54 -8.72 17.34
CA ASP A 89 21.02 -9.73 18.29
C ASP A 89 19.82 -10.36 19.00
N ALA A 90 19.51 -11.59 18.59
CA ALA A 90 18.40 -12.34 19.17
C ALA A 90 18.61 -12.66 20.66
N LEU A 91 19.85 -12.72 21.19
CA LEU A 91 20.06 -12.93 22.62
C LEU A 91 19.48 -11.77 23.44
N LYS A 92 19.59 -10.56 22.91
CA LYS A 92 19.11 -9.31 23.52
C LYS A 92 17.67 -8.97 23.08
N ALA A 93 16.85 -9.98 22.83
CA ALA A 93 15.45 -9.82 22.44
C ALA A 93 14.52 -10.79 23.15
N ILE A 94 13.27 -10.41 23.30
CA ILE A 94 12.21 -11.22 23.95
C ILE A 94 11.07 -11.45 22.95
N ASN A 95 10.36 -12.57 23.13
CA ASN A 95 9.14 -12.86 22.39
C ASN A 95 7.98 -12.12 23.06
N VAL A 96 7.20 -11.36 22.28
CA VAL A 96 6.08 -10.55 22.77
C VAL A 96 4.77 -10.81 22.01
N VAL A 97 4.65 -12.00 21.41
CA VAL A 97 3.48 -12.39 20.59
C VAL A 97 2.21 -12.37 21.42
N GLU A 98 2.21 -12.96 22.61
CA GLU A 98 1.00 -13.09 23.44
C GLU A 98 0.50 -11.72 23.90
N GLU A 99 1.41 -10.83 24.30
CA GLU A 99 1.10 -9.48 24.74
C GLU A 99 0.54 -8.62 23.60
N LEU A 100 1.12 -8.70 22.40
CA LEU A 100 0.59 -7.99 21.24
C LEU A 100 -0.73 -8.57 20.73
N GLN A 101 -0.88 -9.90 20.75
CA GLN A 101 -2.13 -10.54 20.35
C GLN A 101 -3.28 -10.15 21.30
N ALA A 102 -2.99 -9.95 22.59
CA ALA A 102 -3.96 -9.43 23.56
C ALA A 102 -4.35 -7.96 23.29
N CYS A 103 -3.54 -7.20 22.57
CA CYS A 103 -3.84 -5.83 22.15
C CYS A 103 -4.67 -5.76 20.86
N VAL A 104 -4.88 -6.89 20.16
CA VAL A 104 -5.69 -6.92 18.95
C VAL A 104 -7.16 -6.81 19.31
N VAL A 105 -7.79 -5.74 18.86
CA VAL A 105 -9.24 -5.54 18.96
C VAL A 105 -9.91 -6.15 17.75
N VAL A 106 -10.83 -7.08 17.97
CA VAL A 106 -11.59 -7.74 16.91
C VAL A 106 -13.07 -7.45 17.09
N THR A 107 -13.69 -6.91 16.04
CA THR A 107 -15.13 -6.71 15.93
C THR A 107 -15.67 -7.44 14.70
N PRO A 108 -17.00 -7.50 14.49
CA PRO A 108 -17.56 -8.07 13.26
C PRO A 108 -17.17 -7.32 11.98
N THR A 109 -16.84 -6.03 12.08
CA THR A 109 -16.59 -5.16 10.92
C THR A 109 -15.12 -4.82 10.71
N PHE A 110 -14.29 -4.92 11.75
CA PHE A 110 -12.86 -4.67 11.63
C PHE A 110 -12.03 -5.44 12.66
N SER A 111 -10.74 -5.59 12.36
CA SER A 111 -9.71 -6.01 13.29
C SER A 111 -8.57 -4.99 13.31
N GLN A 112 -8.06 -4.66 14.50
CA GLN A 112 -7.13 -3.57 14.67
C GLN A 112 -6.07 -3.87 15.73
N LEU A 113 -4.83 -3.44 15.47
CA LEU A 113 -3.75 -3.33 16.45
C LEU A 113 -3.26 -1.88 16.44
N LYS A 114 -3.45 -1.18 17.57
CA LYS A 114 -3.07 0.23 17.70
C LYS A 114 -2.25 0.46 18.96
N ILE A 115 -1.03 0.98 18.80
CA ILE A 115 -0.15 1.42 19.88
C ILE A 115 0.28 2.85 19.55
N GLY A 116 -0.04 3.78 20.46
CA GLY A 116 0.28 5.20 20.27
C GLY A 116 1.78 5.49 20.41
N THR A 117 2.21 6.60 19.82
CA THR A 117 3.53 7.18 20.06
C THR A 117 3.69 7.55 21.54
N GLY A 118 4.89 7.41 22.08
CA GLY A 118 5.17 7.78 23.48
C GLY A 118 4.80 6.71 24.51
N VAL A 119 4.19 5.59 24.10
CA VAL A 119 3.89 4.46 24.99
C VAL A 119 5.18 3.76 25.42
N HIS A 120 5.34 3.54 26.72
CA HIS A 120 6.51 2.83 27.26
C HIS A 120 6.24 1.32 27.25
N LEU A 121 6.74 0.63 26.22
CA LEU A 121 6.36 -0.75 25.91
C LEU A 121 6.61 -1.73 27.07
N LEU A 122 7.78 -1.68 27.72
CA LEU A 122 8.10 -2.54 28.87
C LEU A 122 7.21 -2.29 30.09
N ARG A 123 6.87 -1.03 30.38
CA ARG A 123 6.07 -0.67 31.57
C ARG A 123 4.59 -0.89 31.36
N GLU A 124 4.10 -0.73 30.14
CA GLU A 124 2.67 -0.73 29.85
C GLU A 124 2.20 -2.06 29.28
N LEU A 125 2.93 -2.64 28.32
CA LEU A 125 2.51 -3.83 27.58
C LEU A 125 3.29 -5.09 27.97
N PHE A 126 4.62 -5.02 28.06
CA PHE A 126 5.51 -6.16 28.26
C PHE A 126 5.96 -6.32 29.72
N LYS A 127 5.06 -6.03 30.68
CA LYS A 127 5.32 -5.99 32.13
C LYS A 127 5.96 -7.25 32.73
N ARG A 128 5.82 -8.39 32.04
CA ARG A 128 6.33 -9.70 32.47
C ARG A 128 7.82 -9.87 32.17
N HIS A 129 8.40 -9.01 31.34
CA HIS A 129 9.77 -9.13 30.86
C HIS A 129 10.67 -8.06 31.46
N GLN A 130 11.94 -8.40 31.67
CA GLN A 130 12.99 -7.42 31.95
C GLN A 130 13.46 -6.76 30.66
N ASP A 131 14.14 -5.62 30.76
CA ASP A 131 14.75 -4.98 29.58
C ASP A 131 15.77 -5.94 28.94
N PRO A 132 15.53 -6.41 27.70
CA PRO A 132 16.41 -7.38 27.05
C PRO A 132 17.70 -6.75 26.50
N ALA A 133 17.76 -5.43 26.36
CA ALA A 133 18.91 -4.69 25.80
C ALA A 133 19.11 -3.34 26.55
N PRO A 134 19.55 -3.35 27.82
CA PRO A 134 19.70 -2.14 28.61
C PRO A 134 20.73 -1.18 28.00
N GLY A 135 20.39 0.11 27.91
CA GLY A 135 21.28 1.14 27.37
C GLY A 135 21.44 1.13 25.84
N GLU A 136 20.77 0.21 25.14
CA GLU A 136 20.81 0.10 23.67
C GLU A 136 19.45 0.51 23.05
N PRO A 137 19.46 1.04 21.81
CA PRO A 137 18.23 1.29 21.06
C PRO A 137 17.52 -0.04 20.74
N LYS A 138 16.20 -0.01 20.79
CA LYS A 138 15.36 -1.21 20.66
C LYS A 138 14.47 -1.11 19.44
N VAL A 139 14.04 -2.26 18.93
CA VAL A 139 13.07 -2.35 17.84
C VAL A 139 11.96 -3.30 18.26
N LEU A 140 10.73 -2.90 17.95
CA LEU A 140 9.58 -3.79 17.99
C LEU A 140 9.35 -4.33 16.58
N CYS A 141 9.60 -5.63 16.38
CA CYS A 141 9.33 -6.31 15.12
C CYS A 141 8.01 -7.08 15.26
N VAL A 142 7.07 -6.84 14.35
CA VAL A 142 5.75 -7.49 14.33
C VAL A 142 5.51 -8.08 12.96
N ARG A 143 5.29 -9.40 12.90
CA ARG A 143 4.79 -10.11 11.73
C ARG A 143 3.36 -10.54 11.96
N TYR A 144 2.51 -10.28 11.00
CA TYR A 144 1.09 -10.55 11.10
C TYR A 144 0.56 -11.19 9.81
N ALA A 145 -0.61 -11.81 9.95
CA ALA A 145 -1.38 -12.34 8.86
C ALA A 145 -2.85 -11.90 8.99
N VAL A 146 -3.48 -11.67 7.85
CA VAL A 146 -4.93 -11.48 7.72
C VAL A 146 -5.44 -12.56 6.77
N PRO A 147 -5.97 -13.68 7.29
CA PRO A 147 -6.38 -14.80 6.47
C PRO A 147 -7.51 -14.44 5.55
N ASN A 148 -7.43 -14.96 4.33
CA ASN A 148 -8.50 -14.88 3.36
C ASN A 148 -9.08 -16.28 3.15
N TYR A 149 -10.30 -16.37 2.61
CA TYR A 149 -10.91 -17.64 2.19
C TYR A 149 -10.00 -18.39 1.20
N ASN A 150 -9.27 -17.66 0.36
CA ASN A 150 -8.19 -18.23 -0.43
C ASN A 150 -6.87 -18.10 0.35
N PRO A 151 -6.23 -19.19 0.79
CA PRO A 151 -4.95 -19.15 1.48
C PRO A 151 -3.86 -18.41 0.70
N GLU A 152 -3.86 -18.48 -0.63
CA GLU A 152 -2.91 -17.77 -1.49
C GLU A 152 -3.09 -16.24 -1.45
N LEU A 153 -4.26 -15.77 -1.04
CA LEU A 153 -4.58 -14.36 -0.85
C LEU A 153 -4.52 -13.94 0.62
N THR A 154 -3.94 -14.77 1.49
CA THR A 154 -3.67 -14.37 2.87
C THR A 154 -2.68 -13.22 2.85
N ARG A 155 -3.05 -12.11 3.48
CA ARG A 155 -2.19 -10.95 3.56
C ARG A 155 -1.15 -11.17 4.65
N HIS A 156 0.13 -11.07 4.30
CA HIS A 156 1.24 -11.18 5.24
C HIS A 156 2.03 -9.88 5.25
N GLY A 157 2.29 -9.36 6.45
CA GLY A 157 3.05 -8.13 6.62
C GLY A 157 4.03 -8.20 7.78
N GLU A 158 5.09 -7.41 7.68
CA GLU A 158 6.11 -7.20 8.71
C GLU A 158 6.30 -5.70 8.95
N ILE A 159 6.31 -5.30 10.22
CA ILE A 159 6.53 -3.91 10.64
C ILE A 159 7.66 -3.86 11.65
N HIS A 160 8.55 -2.90 11.47
CA HIS A 160 9.62 -2.56 12.41
C HIS A 160 9.35 -1.18 12.97
N CYS A 161 9.02 -1.11 14.25
CA CYS A 161 8.86 0.17 14.93
C CYS A 161 10.11 0.49 15.73
N GLN A 162 10.66 1.68 15.51
CA GLN A 162 11.80 2.19 16.27
C GLN A 162 11.38 2.55 17.69
N VAL A 163 12.19 2.14 18.67
CA VAL A 163 11.95 2.35 20.09
C VAL A 163 13.17 3.03 20.69
N SER A 164 12.94 4.05 21.51
CA SER A 164 14.01 4.74 22.23
C SER A 164 14.81 3.78 23.12
N VAL A 165 15.98 4.24 23.58
CA VAL A 165 16.80 3.51 24.54
C VAL A 165 16.00 3.18 25.81
N ASP A 166 15.10 4.07 26.22
CA ASP A 166 14.24 3.88 27.40
C ASP A 166 13.04 2.94 27.16
N GLY A 167 12.86 2.43 25.93
CA GLY A 167 11.74 1.53 25.62
C GLY A 167 10.45 2.27 25.24
N ILE A 168 10.54 3.54 24.82
CA ILE A 168 9.41 4.36 24.37
C ILE A 168 9.26 4.25 22.86
N LEU A 169 8.04 3.93 22.40
CA LEU A 169 7.74 3.82 20.98
C LEU A 169 7.82 5.20 20.29
N THR A 170 8.70 5.34 19.30
CA THR A 170 8.95 6.63 18.62
C THR A 170 7.97 6.93 17.49
N GLN A 171 7.34 5.91 16.91
CA GLN A 171 6.35 6.02 15.85
C GLN A 171 5.13 5.14 16.16
N PRO A 172 3.91 5.60 15.90
CA PRO A 172 2.72 4.82 16.23
C PRO A 172 2.66 3.54 15.39
N LEU A 173 2.25 2.43 16.00
CA LEU A 173 1.88 1.21 15.29
C LEU A 173 0.36 1.23 15.10
N ALA A 174 -0.11 1.32 13.85
CA ALA A 174 -1.54 1.30 13.55
C ALA A 174 -1.82 0.39 12.37
N LEU A 175 -2.40 -0.78 12.66
CA LEU A 175 -2.91 -1.73 11.68
C LEU A 175 -4.42 -1.81 11.82
N THR A 176 -5.16 -1.55 10.74
CA THR A 176 -6.62 -1.63 10.75
C THR A 176 -7.10 -2.32 9.48
N PHE A 177 -7.84 -3.41 9.63
CA PHE A 177 -8.39 -4.20 8.53
C PHE A 177 -9.90 -4.27 8.67
N HIS A 178 -10.59 -3.81 7.64
CA HIS A 178 -12.04 -3.79 7.56
C HIS A 178 -12.54 -4.97 6.74
N THR A 179 -13.68 -5.55 7.11
CA THR A 179 -14.29 -6.64 6.33
C THR A 179 -14.99 -6.12 5.07
N ASP A 180 -15.40 -4.84 5.06
CA ASP A 180 -16.07 -4.15 3.95
C ASP A 180 -15.13 -3.29 3.10
N ARG A 181 -13.87 -3.08 3.53
CA ARG A 181 -12.87 -2.30 2.80
C ARG A 181 -11.57 -3.08 2.71
N LEU A 182 -11.43 -3.83 1.62
CA LEU A 182 -10.23 -4.60 1.35
C LEU A 182 -9.08 -3.69 0.90
N PRO A 183 -7.82 -4.00 1.29
CA PRO A 183 -6.63 -3.33 0.76
C PRO A 183 -6.62 -3.32 -0.77
N LYS A 184 -6.50 -2.15 -1.38
CA LYS A 184 -6.47 -2.06 -2.85
C LYS A 184 -5.08 -2.25 -3.44
N VAL A 185 -4.01 -2.04 -2.67
CA VAL A 185 -2.63 -2.28 -3.08
C VAL A 185 -2.13 -3.61 -2.51
N TRP A 186 -1.77 -4.51 -3.42
CA TRP A 186 -1.19 -5.80 -3.10
C TRP A 186 0.27 -5.84 -3.55
N ILE A 187 1.19 -6.20 -2.65
CA ILE A 187 2.57 -6.45 -3.05
C ILE A 187 2.70 -7.95 -3.27
N ASN A 188 2.87 -8.35 -4.53
CA ASN A 188 2.97 -9.76 -4.90
C ASN A 188 4.36 -10.30 -4.59
N ARG A 189 5.39 -9.48 -4.88
CA ARG A 189 6.78 -9.82 -4.66
C ARG A 189 7.64 -8.57 -4.61
N ALA A 190 8.54 -8.48 -3.65
CA ALA A 190 9.52 -7.40 -3.61
C ALA A 190 10.91 -7.93 -3.25
N ILE A 191 11.89 -7.59 -4.09
CA ILE A 191 13.27 -8.07 -3.97
C ILE A 191 14.21 -6.87 -3.89
N TYR A 192 15.05 -6.85 -2.86
CA TYR A 192 16.08 -5.85 -2.65
C TYR A 192 17.47 -6.50 -2.61
N GLY A 193 18.40 -6.01 -3.43
CA GLY A 193 19.78 -6.50 -3.44
C GLY A 193 20.41 -6.39 -4.82
N HIS A 194 21.36 -7.27 -5.13
CA HIS A 194 22.17 -7.16 -6.34
C HIS A 194 21.34 -7.19 -7.64
N ARG A 195 21.58 -6.21 -8.53
CA ARG A 195 20.80 -5.92 -9.76
C ARG A 195 20.50 -7.07 -10.71
N HIS A 196 21.35 -8.09 -10.73
CA HIS A 196 21.29 -9.22 -11.67
C HIS A 196 21.34 -10.58 -10.97
N SER A 197 21.31 -10.60 -9.64
CA SER A 197 21.41 -11.84 -8.88
C SER A 197 20.01 -12.27 -8.43
N THR A 198 19.75 -13.57 -8.49
CA THR A 198 18.67 -14.21 -7.74
C THR A 198 19.23 -15.14 -6.67
N THR A 199 20.55 -15.10 -6.45
CA THR A 199 21.24 -15.99 -5.52
C THR A 199 20.86 -15.64 -4.08
N PRO A 200 20.36 -16.62 -3.30
CA PRO A 200 20.07 -16.42 -1.89
C PRO A 200 21.29 -15.84 -1.14
N GLY A 201 21.07 -14.73 -0.43
CA GLY A 201 22.13 -14.02 0.30
C GLY A 201 22.84 -12.90 -0.46
N LEU A 202 22.53 -12.67 -1.75
CA LEU A 202 22.84 -11.41 -2.45
C LEU A 202 21.59 -10.55 -2.69
N VAL A 203 20.43 -11.10 -2.37
CA VAL A 203 19.12 -10.47 -2.44
C VAL A 203 18.30 -10.88 -1.22
N PHE A 204 17.47 -9.95 -0.75
CA PHE A 204 16.48 -10.14 0.29
C PHE A 204 15.08 -10.04 -0.28
N ASP A 205 14.20 -10.94 0.17
CA ASP A 205 12.77 -10.80 -0.04
C ASP A 205 12.20 -9.83 1.00
N VAL A 206 11.74 -8.69 0.52
CA VAL A 206 11.20 -7.58 1.32
C VAL A 206 9.70 -7.43 1.14
N THR A 207 9.02 -8.44 0.57
CA THR A 207 7.58 -8.42 0.28
C THR A 207 6.76 -8.10 1.52
N GLU A 208 6.93 -8.85 2.61
CA GLU A 208 6.19 -8.61 3.85
C GLU A 208 6.48 -7.24 4.46
N ARG A 209 7.72 -6.74 4.34
CA ARG A 209 8.09 -5.41 4.88
C ARG A 209 7.39 -4.29 4.11
N LEU A 210 7.35 -4.40 2.78
CA LEU A 210 6.60 -3.44 1.96
C LEU A 210 5.09 -3.57 2.16
N THR A 211 4.55 -4.78 2.32
CA THR A 211 3.14 -4.98 2.68
C THR A 211 2.83 -4.34 4.02
N GLY A 212 3.67 -4.56 5.04
CA GLY A 212 3.56 -3.93 6.36
C GLY A 212 3.54 -2.41 6.29
N ARG A 213 4.45 -1.81 5.52
CA ARG A 213 4.47 -0.37 5.26
C ARG A 213 3.22 0.12 4.52
N THR A 214 2.73 -0.66 3.56
CA THR A 214 1.49 -0.36 2.81
C THR A 214 0.27 -0.37 3.74
N ASP A 215 0.21 -1.30 4.69
CA ASP A 215 -0.92 -1.43 5.61
C ASP A 215 -0.93 -0.36 6.70
N CYS A 216 0.24 0.09 7.14
CA CYS A 216 0.35 1.29 7.99
C CYS A 216 -0.06 2.57 7.25
N ASN A 217 0.02 2.60 5.91
CA ASN A 217 -0.22 3.78 5.09
C ASN A 217 -1.61 3.70 4.40
N GLY A 218 -2.61 4.35 4.99
CA GLY A 218 -3.96 4.40 4.41
C GLY A 218 -4.67 3.04 4.40
N GLY A 219 -4.33 2.12 5.31
CA GLY A 219 -5.03 0.83 5.47
C GLY A 219 -4.86 -0.12 4.28
N GLY A 220 -3.78 -0.01 3.53
CA GLY A 220 -3.53 -0.84 2.35
C GLY A 220 -3.81 -0.17 1.01
N ASP A 221 -4.07 1.14 0.99
CA ASP A 221 -4.42 1.90 -0.22
C ASP A 221 -3.23 2.60 -0.88
N CYS A 222 -2.13 2.82 -0.14
CA CYS A 222 -0.92 3.37 -0.73
C CYS A 222 0.37 2.80 -0.11
N MET A 223 1.40 2.71 -0.94
CA MET A 223 2.76 2.40 -0.58
C MET A 223 3.64 3.50 -1.14
N SER A 224 4.46 4.11 -0.29
CA SER A 224 5.49 5.05 -0.74
C SER A 224 6.82 4.77 -0.08
N LEU A 225 7.87 4.83 -0.90
CA LEU A 225 9.26 4.74 -0.52
C LEU A 225 10.00 5.88 -1.21
N GLY A 226 10.48 6.82 -0.42
CA GLY A 226 11.13 8.04 -0.89
C GLY A 226 12.64 7.90 -1.06
N VAL A 227 13.23 8.87 -1.77
CA VAL A 227 14.69 9.01 -1.93
C VAL A 227 15.42 9.22 -0.60
N ASN A 228 14.74 9.66 0.46
CA ASN A 228 15.36 9.87 1.77
C ASN A 228 15.16 8.70 2.73
N ASP A 229 14.39 7.68 2.34
CA ASP A 229 14.23 6.49 3.17
C ASP A 229 15.55 5.71 3.19
N ASP A 230 16.04 5.38 4.38
CA ASP A 230 17.21 4.54 4.58
C ASP A 230 16.84 3.08 4.33
N LEU A 231 17.25 2.56 3.18
CA LEU A 231 16.96 1.20 2.76
C LEU A 231 17.73 0.16 3.55
N GLU A 232 18.91 0.51 4.08
CA GLU A 232 19.67 -0.40 4.94
C GLU A 232 18.97 -0.56 6.28
N GLN A 233 18.43 0.53 6.85
CA GLN A 233 17.61 0.45 8.05
C GLN A 233 16.29 -0.31 7.80
N LEU A 234 15.66 -0.13 6.64
CA LEU A 234 14.37 -0.75 6.32
C LEU A 234 14.49 -2.22 5.91
N PHE A 235 15.51 -2.59 5.14
CA PHE A 235 15.64 -3.90 4.50
C PHE A 235 16.86 -4.70 4.97
N GLY A 236 17.86 -4.04 5.55
CA GLY A 236 19.18 -4.61 5.88
C GLY A 236 20.18 -4.42 4.73
N GLU A 237 21.38 -4.97 4.86
CA GLU A 237 22.43 -4.93 3.82
C GLU A 237 22.63 -6.31 3.19
N PRO A 238 22.04 -6.58 2.00
CA PRO A 238 22.17 -7.88 1.33
C PRO A 238 23.52 -8.10 0.64
N CYS A 239 24.20 -7.05 0.21
CA CYS A 239 25.49 -7.18 -0.50
C CYS A 239 26.31 -5.89 -0.39
N ALA A 240 27.11 -5.81 0.69
CA ALA A 240 27.96 -4.66 1.00
C ALA A 240 28.89 -4.30 -0.17
N GLY A 241 28.99 -3.00 -0.46
CA GLY A 241 29.86 -2.46 -1.51
C GLY A 241 29.41 -2.73 -2.95
N MET A 242 28.27 -3.40 -3.16
CA MET A 242 27.70 -3.64 -4.49
C MET A 242 26.49 -2.75 -4.76
N THR A 243 26.28 -2.41 -6.04
CA THR A 243 25.09 -1.67 -6.47
C THR A 243 23.85 -2.54 -6.35
N LYS A 244 22.88 -2.05 -5.59
CA LYS A 244 21.62 -2.72 -5.29
C LYS A 244 20.46 -2.11 -6.08
N THR A 245 19.39 -2.88 -6.21
CA THR A 245 18.12 -2.46 -6.81
C THR A 245 16.98 -3.00 -5.98
N LEU A 246 15.92 -2.21 -5.87
CA LEU A 246 14.63 -2.65 -5.38
C LEU A 246 13.71 -2.92 -6.57
N THR A 247 13.16 -4.12 -6.66
CA THR A 247 12.14 -4.50 -7.63
C THR A 247 10.87 -4.88 -6.88
N VAL A 248 9.74 -4.29 -7.25
CA VAL A 248 8.44 -4.48 -6.62
C VAL A 248 7.43 -4.89 -7.69
N GLU A 249 6.98 -6.14 -7.65
CA GLU A 249 5.84 -6.64 -8.39
C GLU A 249 4.59 -6.48 -7.51
N TYR A 250 3.58 -5.80 -8.03
CA TYR A 250 2.41 -5.41 -7.25
C TYR A 250 1.13 -5.61 -8.06
N GLU A 251 -0.01 -5.57 -7.38
CA GLU A 251 -1.34 -5.53 -7.96
C GLU A 251 -2.13 -4.35 -7.37
N ILE A 252 -2.84 -3.61 -8.22
CA ILE A 252 -3.80 -2.59 -7.76
C ILE A 252 -5.15 -2.92 -8.38
N ILE A 253 -6.13 -3.29 -7.55
CA ILE A 253 -7.50 -3.67 -7.96
C ILE A 253 -7.49 -4.61 -9.19
N GLY A 254 -6.88 -5.80 -9.09
CA GLY A 254 -6.89 -6.78 -10.19
C GLY A 254 -5.86 -6.57 -11.29
N ARG A 255 -4.96 -5.58 -11.18
CA ARG A 255 -3.98 -5.25 -12.23
C ARG A 255 -2.55 -5.34 -11.73
N SER A 256 -1.80 -6.28 -12.28
CA SER A 256 -0.38 -6.43 -11.98
C SER A 256 0.45 -5.31 -12.60
N GLY A 257 1.48 -4.87 -11.89
CA GLY A 257 2.49 -3.93 -12.35
C GLY A 257 3.85 -4.25 -11.73
N GLN A 258 4.88 -3.59 -12.22
CA GLN A 258 6.23 -3.69 -11.68
C GLN A 258 6.86 -2.31 -11.57
N ALA A 259 7.45 -2.02 -10.41
CA ALA A 259 8.31 -0.87 -10.19
C ALA A 259 9.73 -1.36 -9.93
N ARG A 260 10.72 -0.63 -10.45
CA ARG A 260 12.13 -0.95 -10.23
C ARG A 260 12.92 0.33 -10.06
N GLN A 261 13.74 0.38 -9.01
CA GLN A 261 14.60 1.53 -8.75
C GLN A 261 15.99 1.12 -8.28
N TYR A 262 16.98 1.93 -8.65
CA TYR A 262 18.36 1.77 -8.20
C TYR A 262 18.56 2.40 -6.83
N GLU A 263 19.41 1.76 -6.03
CA GLU A 263 19.95 2.37 -4.83
C GLU A 263 21.25 3.12 -5.13
N LEU A 264 21.40 4.28 -4.49
CA LEU A 264 22.61 5.04 -4.36
C LEU A 264 22.85 5.33 -2.87
N ASN A 265 23.93 4.79 -2.30
CA ASN A 265 24.35 5.03 -0.91
C ASN A 265 23.25 4.76 0.14
N GLY A 266 22.61 3.59 0.11
CA GLY A 266 21.56 3.23 1.07
C GLY A 266 20.20 3.88 0.78
N HIS A 267 20.07 4.65 -0.29
CA HIS A 267 18.87 5.41 -0.63
C HIS A 267 18.39 5.14 -2.05
N LEU A 268 17.09 5.28 -2.31
CA LEU A 268 16.60 5.19 -3.69
C LEU A 268 17.05 6.39 -4.52
N ARG A 269 17.37 6.16 -5.80
CA ARG A 269 17.64 7.24 -6.74
C ARG A 269 16.39 8.08 -7.06
N GLU A 270 15.21 7.46 -7.05
CA GLU A 270 13.91 8.11 -7.28
C GLU A 270 12.85 7.45 -6.39
N ASP A 271 11.74 8.12 -6.13
CA ASP A 271 10.68 7.57 -5.30
C ASP A 271 9.97 6.38 -5.98
N ILE A 272 9.59 5.37 -5.21
CA ILE A 272 8.59 4.38 -5.62
C ILE A 272 7.29 4.72 -4.90
N VAL A 273 6.25 5.07 -5.65
CA VAL A 273 4.91 5.33 -5.11
C VAL A 273 3.89 4.46 -5.85
N LEU A 274 3.23 3.59 -5.10
CA LEU A 274 2.11 2.76 -5.56
C LEU A 274 0.86 3.20 -4.81
N ALA A 275 -0.11 3.77 -5.48
CA ALA A 275 -1.34 4.18 -4.83
C ALA A 275 -2.53 3.68 -5.64
N ASN A 276 -3.49 3.07 -4.95
CA ASN A 276 -4.83 3.04 -5.48
C ASN A 276 -5.41 4.43 -5.32
N LEU A 277 -5.50 5.17 -6.42
CA LEU A 277 -6.12 6.49 -6.46
C LEU A 277 -7.58 6.30 -6.91
N PRO A 278 -8.56 6.15 -6.00
CA PRO A 278 -9.94 6.37 -6.37
C PRO A 278 -10.07 7.87 -6.62
N VAL A 279 -10.16 8.25 -7.88
CA VAL A 279 -10.69 9.57 -8.24
C VAL A 279 -9.76 10.73 -7.81
N GLY A 280 -8.50 10.74 -8.30
CA GLY A 280 -7.61 11.90 -8.28
C GLY A 280 -6.29 11.72 -7.52
N PRO A 281 -5.34 12.68 -7.65
CA PRO A 281 -4.08 12.61 -6.93
C PRO A 281 -4.30 12.54 -5.42
N ALA A 282 -3.45 11.83 -4.67
CA ALA A 282 -3.56 11.78 -3.20
C ALA A 282 -2.64 12.81 -2.53
N VAL A 283 -3.12 13.49 -1.50
CA VAL A 283 -2.33 14.32 -0.59
C VAL A 283 -1.68 13.39 0.43
N PHE A 284 -0.36 13.30 0.39
CA PHE A 284 0.41 12.55 1.36
C PHE A 284 1.25 13.51 2.19
N LEU A 285 1.10 13.47 3.51
CA LEU A 285 1.92 14.24 4.43
C LEU A 285 3.18 13.43 4.78
N HIS A 286 4.35 14.08 4.70
CA HIS A 286 5.62 13.51 5.13
C HIS A 286 5.99 13.95 6.54
N ARG A 287 5.60 15.18 6.88
CA ARG A 287 5.89 15.81 8.16
C ARG A 287 4.78 16.81 8.45
N ALA A 288 4.29 16.82 9.68
CA ALA A 288 3.42 17.89 10.14
C ALA A 288 3.65 18.16 11.63
N GLU A 289 4.05 19.39 11.94
CA GLU A 289 4.39 19.83 13.29
C GLU A 289 3.52 21.03 13.66
N TYR A 290 2.96 20.98 14.87
CA TYR A 290 2.18 22.06 15.45
C TYR A 290 2.91 22.61 16.67
N GLY A 291 3.29 23.89 16.64
CA GLY A 291 4.13 24.53 17.64
C GLY A 291 5.44 25.04 17.04
N TRP A 292 6.50 25.11 17.83
CA TRP A 292 7.81 25.63 17.39
C TRP A 292 8.87 24.53 17.44
N SER A 293 9.39 24.13 16.28
CA SER A 293 10.60 23.30 16.21
C SER A 293 11.78 24.08 16.81
N SER A 294 12.79 23.40 17.36
CA SER A 294 13.95 24.08 17.98
C SER A 294 14.61 25.08 17.03
N LYS A 295 14.71 24.72 15.75
CA LYS A 295 15.29 25.56 14.70
C LYS A 295 14.42 26.79 14.41
N ASP A 296 13.11 26.62 14.28
CA ASP A 296 12.19 27.73 13.97
C ASP A 296 12.03 28.67 15.17
N LEU A 297 12.10 28.13 16.39
CA LEU A 297 12.08 28.89 17.64
C LEU A 297 13.33 29.78 17.75
N GLU A 298 14.51 29.24 17.50
CA GLU A 298 15.76 30.02 17.50
C GLU A 298 15.73 31.14 16.47
N LEU A 299 15.21 30.87 15.26
CA LEU A 299 15.03 31.87 14.22
C LEU A 299 14.07 32.98 14.66
N LYS A 300 12.93 32.62 15.27
CA LYS A 300 11.94 33.58 15.79
C LYS A 300 12.50 34.44 16.93
N ILE A 301 13.24 33.85 17.87
CA ILE A 301 13.92 34.58 18.96
C ILE A 301 14.94 35.56 18.38
N THR A 302 15.71 35.13 17.37
CA THR A 302 16.70 35.97 16.70
C THR A 302 16.04 37.14 15.97
N ASP A 303 14.94 36.89 15.25
CA ASP A 303 14.14 37.91 14.57
C ASP A 303 13.55 38.93 15.55
N LEU A 304 13.00 38.47 16.69
CA LEU A 304 12.48 39.35 17.74
C LEU A 304 13.59 40.22 18.35
N LYS A 305 14.76 39.63 18.67
CA LYS A 305 15.94 40.39 19.14
C LYS A 305 16.40 41.44 18.14
N ALA A 306 16.36 41.14 16.84
CA ALA A 306 16.69 42.10 15.79
C ALA A 306 15.65 43.23 15.71
N LYS A 307 14.36 42.92 15.75
CA LYS A 307 13.26 43.90 15.77
C LYS A 307 13.29 44.81 16.99
N LEU A 308 13.71 44.28 18.14
CA LEU A 308 13.87 45.06 19.37
C LEU A 308 14.97 46.13 19.27
N LYS A 309 16.03 45.82 18.52
CA LYS A 309 17.12 46.77 18.24
C LYS A 309 16.74 47.84 17.22
N LEU A 310 15.78 47.55 16.33
CA LEU A 310 15.43 48.40 15.19
C LEU A 310 14.15 49.24 15.40
N SER A 311 13.27 48.88 16.34
CA SER A 311 11.95 49.51 16.47
C SER A 311 11.74 50.30 17.78
N GLY A 312 10.79 51.23 17.76
CA GLY A 312 10.36 52.02 18.93
C GLY A 312 9.33 51.33 19.83
N GLN A 313 8.78 50.17 19.44
CA GLN A 313 7.77 49.41 20.21
C GLN A 313 8.43 48.40 21.16
N LYS A 314 9.31 48.87 22.05
CA LYS A 314 10.16 48.01 22.89
C LYS A 314 9.37 47.12 23.85
N GLN A 315 8.33 47.65 24.48
CA GLN A 315 7.64 46.97 25.58
C GLN A 315 6.85 45.73 25.11
N GLN A 316 6.12 45.83 23.99
CA GLN A 316 5.36 44.70 23.43
C GLN A 316 6.28 43.61 22.87
N LEU A 317 7.39 43.99 22.23
CA LEU A 317 8.39 43.04 21.72
C LEU A 317 9.19 42.36 22.84
N GLU A 318 9.43 43.05 23.97
CA GLU A 318 10.05 42.48 25.16
C GLU A 318 9.16 41.42 25.80
N GLU A 319 7.86 41.69 25.93
CA GLU A 319 6.88 40.71 26.43
C GLU A 319 6.79 39.48 25.52
N GLU A 320 6.70 39.67 24.20
CA GLU A 320 6.68 38.55 23.24
C GLU A 320 7.99 37.74 23.30
N LEU A 321 9.15 38.40 23.35
CA LEU A 321 10.46 37.74 23.46
C LEU A 321 10.58 36.93 24.75
N ASN A 322 10.13 37.49 25.88
CA ASN A 322 10.15 36.78 27.16
C ASN A 322 9.25 35.54 27.13
N GLY A 323 8.09 35.63 26.47
CA GLY A 323 7.23 34.48 26.21
C GLY A 323 7.95 33.36 25.44
N PHE A 324 8.61 33.71 24.33
CA PHE A 324 9.35 32.73 23.51
C PHE A 324 10.58 32.14 24.22
N LEU A 325 11.27 32.92 25.06
CA LEU A 325 12.37 32.42 25.89
C LEU A 325 11.89 31.45 26.96
N ALA A 326 10.69 31.67 27.54
CA ALA A 326 10.11 30.78 28.53
C ALA A 326 9.82 29.39 27.93
N ILE A 327 9.18 29.33 26.75
CA ILE A 327 8.93 28.03 26.08
C ILE A 327 10.20 27.36 25.57
N GLN A 328 11.29 28.08 25.30
CA GLN A 328 12.57 27.44 24.93
C GLN A 328 13.08 26.47 26.01
N THR A 329 12.72 26.73 27.28
CA THR A 329 13.05 25.87 28.42
C THR A 329 12.00 24.79 28.70
N ALA A 330 10.89 24.78 27.97
CA ALA A 330 9.81 23.80 28.16
C ALA A 330 10.19 22.43 27.58
N PRO A 331 9.69 21.33 28.17
CA PRO A 331 10.02 19.98 27.72
C PRO A 331 9.46 19.66 26.32
N GLN A 332 8.42 20.36 25.89
CA GLN A 332 7.79 20.16 24.59
C GLN A 332 7.37 21.49 23.99
N THR A 333 8.00 21.89 22.89
CA THR A 333 7.71 23.15 22.17
C THR A 333 6.84 22.94 20.93
N TYR A 334 6.68 21.69 20.50
CA TYR A 334 5.84 21.31 19.37
C TYR A 334 5.25 19.91 19.55
N LYS A 335 4.25 19.59 18.75
CA LYS A 335 3.62 18.28 18.68
C LYS A 335 3.61 17.77 17.24
N ASP A 336 3.93 16.50 17.06
CA ASP A 336 3.72 15.81 15.80
C ASP A 336 2.22 15.57 15.57
N VAL A 337 1.69 16.17 14.50
CA VAL A 337 0.27 16.11 14.12
C VAL A 337 0.06 15.36 12.80
N LEU A 338 1.11 14.69 12.30
CA LEU A 338 1.10 13.97 11.02
C LEU A 338 -0.04 12.96 10.94
N ALA A 339 -0.13 12.07 11.93
CA ALA A 339 -1.14 11.00 11.94
C ALA A 339 -2.57 11.56 12.00
N VAL A 340 -2.79 12.66 12.72
CA VAL A 340 -4.11 13.29 12.85
C VAL A 340 -4.54 13.90 11.53
N LEU A 341 -3.65 14.67 10.89
CA LEU A 341 -3.93 15.32 9.62
C LEU A 341 -4.02 14.33 8.46
N GLN A 342 -3.17 13.30 8.43
CA GLN A 342 -3.25 12.23 7.42
C GLN A 342 -4.56 11.44 7.57
N SER A 343 -4.94 11.07 8.80
CA SER A 343 -6.23 10.42 9.04
C SER A 343 -7.42 11.28 8.59
N ARG A 344 -7.31 12.60 8.69
CA ARG A 344 -8.35 13.54 8.23
C ARG A 344 -8.45 13.58 6.70
N ILE A 345 -7.31 13.57 6.02
CA ILE A 345 -7.22 13.46 4.55
C ILE A 345 -7.85 12.12 4.09
N ASP A 346 -7.52 11.03 4.77
CA ASP A 346 -7.97 9.68 4.42
C ASP A 346 -9.49 9.49 4.65
N GLN A 347 -10.09 10.27 5.56
CA GLN A 347 -11.52 10.23 5.90
C GLN A 347 -12.37 11.24 5.11
N PHE A 348 -11.79 12.02 4.20
CA PHE A 348 -12.53 12.98 3.40
C PHE A 348 -13.53 12.28 2.45
N HIS A 349 -14.50 13.03 1.90
CA HIS A 349 -15.55 12.48 1.03
C HIS A 349 -14.97 11.66 -0.13
N VAL A 350 -13.86 12.15 -0.71
CA VAL A 350 -12.97 11.38 -1.58
C VAL A 350 -11.69 11.14 -0.78
N PRO A 351 -11.45 9.90 -0.28
CA PRO A 351 -10.29 9.57 0.53
C PRO A 351 -8.98 10.02 -0.14
N GLY A 352 -8.11 10.70 0.61
CA GLY A 352 -6.80 11.12 0.07
C GLY A 352 -6.83 12.42 -0.74
N SER A 353 -7.99 12.94 -1.14
CA SER A 353 -8.05 14.02 -2.14
C SER A 353 -7.70 15.42 -1.63
N THR A 354 -8.02 15.71 -0.37
CA THR A 354 -8.02 17.09 0.14
C THR A 354 -7.66 17.14 1.62
N LEU A 355 -6.81 18.11 1.96
CA LEU A 355 -6.70 18.63 3.33
C LEU A 355 -7.33 20.03 3.37
N SER A 356 -8.36 20.20 4.19
CA SER A 356 -9.00 21.49 4.46
C SER A 356 -8.98 21.82 5.95
N LEU A 357 -8.44 22.97 6.31
CA LEU A 357 -8.49 23.53 7.67
C LEU A 357 -9.15 24.92 7.60
N SER A 358 -10.25 25.08 8.32
CA SER A 358 -11.02 26.34 8.38
C SER A 358 -10.46 27.31 9.43
N PRO A 359 -10.56 28.64 9.24
CA PRO A 359 -10.30 29.62 10.30
C PRO A 359 -11.14 29.41 11.55
N ASP A 360 -12.36 28.90 11.40
CA ASP A 360 -13.30 28.68 12.50
C ASP A 360 -12.93 27.47 13.37
N GLU A 361 -12.06 26.59 12.86
CA GLU A 361 -11.58 25.44 13.62
C GLU A 361 -10.50 25.85 14.60
N ASN A 362 -10.66 25.40 15.84
CA ASN A 362 -9.64 25.57 16.86
C ASN A 362 -8.64 24.40 16.79
N LEU A 363 -7.44 24.70 16.31
CA LEU A 363 -6.36 23.72 16.19
C LEU A 363 -5.81 23.28 17.56
N ASN A 364 -6.00 24.06 18.63
CA ASN A 364 -5.64 23.63 19.98
C ASN A 364 -6.57 22.53 20.48
N ASP A 365 -7.85 22.53 20.08
CA ASP A 365 -8.78 21.46 20.45
C ASP A 365 -8.47 20.18 19.67
N LEU A 366 -8.04 20.32 18.41
CA LEU A 366 -7.67 19.21 17.53
C LEU A 366 -6.33 18.57 17.91
N PHE A 367 -5.32 19.38 18.23
CA PHE A 367 -3.95 18.91 18.43
C PHE A 367 -3.49 19.00 19.89
N GLY A 368 -4.19 19.70 20.76
CA GLY A 368 -3.67 20.13 22.06
C GLY A 368 -2.82 21.40 21.95
N ASP A 369 -2.48 22.00 23.09
CA ASP A 369 -1.76 23.25 23.15
C ASP A 369 -0.29 23.05 23.61
N PRO A 370 0.69 23.04 22.68
CA PRO A 370 2.10 22.91 23.03
C PRO A 370 2.74 24.21 23.52
N CYS A 371 2.09 25.37 23.33
CA CYS A 371 2.66 26.68 23.68
C CYS A 371 1.56 27.61 24.23
N PRO A 372 1.13 27.42 25.50
CA PRO A 372 0.04 28.19 26.08
C PRO A 372 0.26 29.70 26.03
N GLY A 373 -0.74 30.43 25.54
CA GLY A 373 -0.72 31.90 25.47
C GLY A 373 0.14 32.49 24.35
N LEU A 374 0.80 31.67 23.52
CA LEU A 374 1.66 32.14 22.43
C LEU A 374 1.16 31.68 21.06
N PRO A 375 1.41 32.46 19.99
CA PRO A 375 1.11 32.03 18.64
C PRO A 375 1.97 30.83 18.27
N ARG A 376 1.44 29.94 17.43
CA ARG A 376 2.04 28.66 17.05
C ARG A 376 2.33 28.64 15.56
N LEU A 377 3.18 27.71 15.14
CA LEU A 377 3.43 27.46 13.73
C LEU A 377 2.85 26.09 13.37
N LEU A 378 2.07 26.03 12.29
CA LEU A 378 1.73 24.77 11.64
C LEU A 378 2.67 24.63 10.44
N ALA A 379 3.65 23.74 10.57
CA ALA A 379 4.61 23.43 9.52
C ALA A 379 4.29 22.05 8.93
N MET A 380 4.10 21.98 7.61
CA MET A 380 3.76 20.74 6.92
C MET A 380 4.65 20.58 5.69
N GLU A 381 5.16 19.37 5.52
CA GLU A 381 5.76 18.92 4.27
C GLU A 381 4.83 17.87 3.67
N TYR A 382 4.37 18.13 2.46
CA TYR A 382 3.37 17.31 1.81
C TYR A 382 3.75 17.04 0.36
N SER A 383 3.08 16.07 -0.20
CA SER A 383 3.25 15.63 -1.56
C SER A 383 1.92 15.40 -2.19
N LEU A 384 1.73 15.99 -3.36
CA LEU A 384 0.60 15.67 -4.22
C LEU A 384 1.04 14.53 -5.12
N LEU A 385 0.43 13.36 -4.92
CA LEU A 385 0.68 12.15 -5.69
C LEU A 385 -0.20 12.18 -6.93
N GLY A 386 0.25 12.84 -8.00
CA GLY A 386 -0.53 12.99 -9.24
C GLY A 386 0.01 12.20 -10.41
N TYR A 387 -0.83 11.94 -11.41
CA TYR A 387 -0.37 11.40 -12.68
C TYR A 387 0.52 12.45 -13.36
N GLY A 388 1.72 12.06 -13.77
CA GLY A 388 2.54 12.92 -14.60
C GLY A 388 3.28 12.13 -15.66
N GLU A 389 3.64 12.85 -16.73
CA GLU A 389 4.47 12.33 -17.81
C GLU A 389 5.90 12.17 -17.30
N SER A 390 6.44 10.95 -17.31
CA SER A 390 7.87 10.77 -17.04
C SER A 390 8.66 11.47 -18.14
N ARG A 391 9.60 12.35 -17.79
CA ARG A 391 10.47 13.08 -18.73
C ARG A 391 11.46 12.19 -19.51
N THR A 392 11.42 10.87 -19.31
CA THR A 392 12.25 9.90 -20.00
C THR A 392 11.43 9.15 -21.04
N ASP A 393 11.32 9.76 -22.23
CA ASP A 393 10.68 9.16 -23.42
C ASP A 393 11.32 7.81 -23.83
N ASP A 394 12.54 7.53 -23.38
CA ASP A 394 13.32 6.34 -23.78
C ASP A 394 12.94 5.03 -23.06
N GLU A 395 12.10 5.05 -22.01
CA GLU A 395 11.75 3.82 -21.28
C GLU A 395 10.39 3.19 -21.66
N ILE A 396 9.65 3.82 -22.58
CA ILE A 396 8.23 3.48 -22.85
C ILE A 396 8.02 2.70 -24.17
N ILE A 397 8.99 2.62 -25.08
CA ILE A 397 8.73 2.08 -26.42
C ILE A 397 9.82 1.08 -26.84
N LYS A 398 9.81 -0.13 -26.26
CA LYS A 398 10.38 -1.35 -26.90
C LYS A 398 10.07 -2.60 -26.07
N LYS A 399 8.81 -3.05 -26.12
CA LYS A 399 8.37 -4.47 -26.22
C LYS A 399 6.86 -4.52 -25.97
N GLY A 400 6.14 -5.15 -26.90
CA GLY A 400 4.67 -5.16 -27.03
C GLY A 400 3.87 -5.82 -25.90
N SER A 401 4.06 -5.43 -24.64
CA SER A 401 3.21 -5.85 -23.51
C SER A 401 2.58 -4.71 -22.72
N GLY A 402 2.73 -3.44 -23.14
CA GLY A 402 1.82 -2.34 -22.79
C GLY A 402 1.46 -2.21 -21.30
N GLN A 403 2.42 -2.39 -20.38
CA GLN A 403 2.16 -2.15 -18.96
C GLN A 403 2.17 -0.64 -18.69
N SER A 404 0.98 -0.05 -18.69
CA SER A 404 0.76 1.34 -18.29
C SER A 404 1.17 1.54 -16.83
N ARG A 405 2.24 2.30 -16.64
CA ARG A 405 2.84 2.71 -15.37
C ARG A 405 1.85 3.51 -14.50
N ASN A 406 1.53 3.02 -13.29
CA ASN A 406 0.79 3.76 -12.24
C ASN A 406 1.77 4.62 -11.39
N PHE A 407 2.65 5.38 -12.05
CA PHE A 407 3.56 6.26 -11.32
C PHE A 407 2.81 7.54 -10.96
N ALA A 408 2.68 7.79 -9.66
CA ALA A 408 2.32 9.11 -9.17
C ALA A 408 3.60 9.96 -9.09
N ILE A 409 3.71 11.01 -9.89
CA ILE A 409 4.74 12.03 -9.70
C ILE A 409 4.45 12.72 -8.37
N ARG A 410 5.47 12.75 -7.51
CA ARG A 410 5.44 13.47 -6.25
C ARG A 410 5.71 14.96 -6.51
N LYS A 411 4.67 15.79 -6.51
CA LYS A 411 4.87 17.24 -6.43
C LYS A 411 4.86 17.65 -4.96
N GLY A 412 6.07 17.77 -4.40
CA GLY A 412 6.26 18.20 -3.03
C GLY A 412 5.91 19.68 -2.83
N GLY A 413 5.41 20.00 -1.65
CA GLY A 413 5.19 21.36 -1.16
C GLY A 413 5.57 21.46 0.31
N LYS A 414 6.05 22.64 0.71
CA LYS A 414 6.22 23.00 2.12
C LYS A 414 5.25 24.12 2.44
N LEU A 415 4.50 23.97 3.52
CA LEU A 415 3.57 24.97 4.01
C LEU A 415 3.96 25.32 5.44
N SER A 416 4.07 26.61 5.74
CA SER A 416 4.31 27.11 7.10
C SER A 416 3.33 28.25 7.34
N VAL A 417 2.44 28.06 8.31
CA VAL A 417 1.34 29.00 8.59
C VAL A 417 1.30 29.33 10.08
N GLN A 418 1.15 30.62 10.39
CA GLN A 418 0.97 31.06 11.77
C GLN A 418 -0.46 30.80 12.24
N VAL A 419 -0.55 30.32 13.48
CA VAL A 419 -1.79 30.04 14.19
C VAL A 419 -1.82 30.95 15.42
N SER A 420 -2.97 31.55 15.69
CA SER A 420 -3.13 32.47 16.82
C SER A 420 -2.89 31.78 18.16
N ALA A 421 -2.70 32.57 19.22
CA ALA A 421 -2.58 32.05 20.59
C ALA A 421 -3.84 31.27 21.03
N GLN A 422 -5.00 31.58 20.46
CA GLN A 422 -6.26 30.87 20.70
C GLN A 422 -6.41 29.59 19.86
N GLY A 423 -5.54 29.35 18.87
CA GLY A 423 -5.55 28.14 18.04
C GLY A 423 -6.22 28.30 16.68
N HIS A 424 -6.50 29.53 16.23
CA HIS A 424 -7.20 29.79 14.97
C HIS A 424 -6.26 30.19 13.84
N LEU A 425 -6.61 29.80 12.61
CA LEU A 425 -5.90 30.20 11.40
C LEU A 425 -6.35 31.58 10.92
N ALA A 426 -5.42 32.41 10.45
CA ALA A 426 -5.77 33.70 9.85
C ALA A 426 -6.40 33.56 8.45
N LYS A 427 -6.06 32.49 7.72
CA LYS A 427 -6.58 32.18 6.39
C LYS A 427 -6.86 30.67 6.28
N PRO A 428 -7.90 30.26 5.54
CA PRO A 428 -8.16 28.84 5.30
C PRO A 428 -6.97 28.20 4.59
N ILE A 429 -6.64 26.97 4.97
CA ILE A 429 -5.68 26.13 4.27
C ILE A 429 -6.46 25.10 3.48
N ALA A 430 -6.29 25.09 2.17
CA ALA A 430 -6.83 24.05 1.29
C ALA A 430 -5.70 23.50 0.42
N ILE A 431 -5.24 22.29 0.73
CA ILE A 431 -4.38 21.51 -0.16
C ILE A 431 -5.31 20.57 -0.90
N THR A 432 -5.59 20.92 -2.15
CA THR A 432 -6.44 20.13 -3.04
C THR A 432 -5.59 19.58 -4.16
N THR A 433 -5.86 18.35 -4.51
CA THR A 433 -5.36 17.81 -5.76
C THR A 433 -6.37 18.18 -6.84
N HIS A 434 -5.93 18.90 -7.86
CA HIS A 434 -6.77 19.02 -9.05
C HIS A 434 -6.97 17.62 -9.59
N GLU A 435 -8.22 17.29 -9.87
CA GLU A 435 -8.67 16.09 -10.56
C GLU A 435 -8.03 16.00 -11.97
N VAL A 436 -6.74 15.71 -12.04
CA VAL A 436 -6.09 15.34 -13.30
C VAL A 436 -6.48 13.90 -13.53
N PHE A 437 -7.59 13.68 -14.22
CA PHE A 437 -7.89 12.34 -14.71
C PHE A 437 -7.08 12.09 -15.97
N PRO A 438 -6.41 10.95 -16.07
CA PRO A 438 -5.79 10.57 -17.32
C PRO A 438 -6.89 10.44 -18.37
N SER A 439 -6.72 11.12 -19.50
CA SER A 439 -7.72 11.11 -20.57
C SER A 439 -7.93 9.69 -21.09
N LEU A 440 -9.19 9.30 -21.30
CA LEU A 440 -9.53 8.07 -22.01
C LEU A 440 -9.13 8.23 -23.48
N MET A 441 -8.06 7.54 -23.85
CA MET A 441 -7.54 7.52 -25.19
C MET A 441 -8.12 6.33 -25.94
N ILE A 442 -8.72 6.59 -27.10
CA ILE A 442 -9.20 5.53 -27.99
C ILE A 442 -8.12 5.33 -29.04
N SER A 443 -7.41 4.20 -28.92
CA SER A 443 -6.31 3.89 -29.84
C SER A 443 -6.85 3.41 -31.17
N ARG A 444 -7.87 2.55 -31.14
CA ARG A 444 -8.60 2.04 -32.32
C ARG A 444 -10.02 1.65 -31.94
N ALA A 445 -10.96 1.75 -32.87
CA ALA A 445 -12.27 1.13 -32.71
C ALA A 445 -12.79 0.63 -34.06
N PHE A 446 -13.49 -0.50 -34.03
CA PHE A 446 -14.08 -1.12 -35.23
C PHE A 446 -15.53 -1.49 -34.99
N PHE A 447 -16.34 -1.34 -36.02
CA PHE A 447 -17.71 -1.82 -36.03
C PHE A 447 -17.93 -2.70 -37.25
N GLY A 448 -18.49 -3.90 -37.07
CA GLY A 448 -18.81 -4.80 -38.18
C GLY A 448 -18.70 -6.27 -37.82
N HIS A 449 -18.17 -7.09 -38.74
CA HIS A 449 -18.10 -8.53 -38.53
C HIS A 449 -17.16 -8.90 -37.36
N PRO A 450 -17.57 -9.80 -36.43
CA PRO A 450 -16.79 -10.10 -35.22
C PRO A 450 -15.41 -10.72 -35.47
N THR A 451 -15.23 -11.40 -36.61
CA THR A 451 -13.99 -12.13 -36.95
C THR A 451 -13.35 -11.74 -38.28
N ASN A 452 -14.02 -10.93 -39.11
CA ASN A 452 -13.55 -10.63 -40.48
C ASN A 452 -13.29 -9.14 -40.61
N THR A 453 -12.01 -8.76 -40.58
CA THR A 453 -11.52 -7.38 -40.63
C THR A 453 -11.79 -6.68 -41.97
N LEU A 454 -12.05 -7.42 -43.04
CA LEU A 454 -12.44 -6.83 -44.33
C LEU A 454 -13.91 -6.38 -44.35
N LYS A 455 -14.70 -6.80 -43.35
CA LYS A 455 -16.13 -6.48 -43.19
C LYS A 455 -16.39 -5.64 -41.94
N THR A 456 -15.44 -4.75 -41.63
CA THR A 456 -15.53 -3.81 -40.51
C THR A 456 -15.22 -2.40 -40.98
N PHE A 457 -15.94 -1.42 -40.44
CA PHE A 457 -15.58 -0.01 -40.55
C PHE A 457 -14.69 0.39 -39.37
N ASP A 458 -13.71 1.23 -39.65
CA ASP A 458 -12.95 1.93 -38.61
C ASP A 458 -13.83 3.07 -38.06
N VAL A 459 -14.14 2.98 -36.77
CA VAL A 459 -14.97 3.94 -36.03
C VAL A 459 -14.17 4.63 -34.93
N THR A 460 -12.84 4.64 -35.05
CA THR A 460 -11.93 5.22 -34.07
C THR A 460 -12.26 6.69 -33.81
N GLU A 461 -12.42 7.48 -34.87
CA GLU A 461 -12.72 8.92 -34.75
C GLU A 461 -14.10 9.19 -34.14
N PRO A 462 -15.21 8.57 -34.60
CA PRO A 462 -16.52 8.72 -33.95
C PRO A 462 -16.53 8.35 -32.46
N ILE A 463 -15.88 7.24 -32.09
CA ILE A 463 -15.77 6.81 -30.69
C ILE A 463 -14.86 7.76 -29.89
N GLY A 464 -13.78 8.24 -30.49
CA GLY A 464 -12.90 9.26 -29.91
C GLY A 464 -13.62 10.58 -29.66
N VAL A 465 -14.52 11.00 -30.56
CA VAL A 465 -15.38 12.18 -30.35
C VAL A 465 -16.37 11.95 -29.22
N LEU A 466 -16.95 10.75 -29.08
CA LEU A 466 -17.78 10.41 -27.92
C LEU A 466 -16.96 10.43 -26.62
N ALA A 467 -15.71 10.01 -26.66
CA ALA A 467 -14.77 10.10 -25.53
C ALA A 467 -14.48 11.55 -25.15
N ALA A 468 -14.19 12.39 -26.15
CA ALA A 468 -13.89 13.80 -25.96
C ALA A 468 -15.11 14.59 -25.47
N LYS A 469 -16.31 14.32 -26.00
CA LYS A 469 -17.58 14.88 -25.50
C LYS A 469 -17.88 14.41 -24.07
N GLY A 470 -17.47 13.19 -23.75
CA GLY A 470 -17.50 12.64 -22.41
C GLY A 470 -16.41 13.15 -21.48
N ASN A 471 -15.50 14.06 -21.89
CA ASN A 471 -14.44 14.55 -21.00
C ASN A 471 -14.97 15.29 -19.75
N THR A 472 -16.19 15.82 -19.78
CA THR A 472 -16.85 16.34 -18.57
C THR A 472 -17.30 15.22 -17.63
N SER A 473 -17.66 14.04 -18.15
CA SER A 473 -18.05 12.84 -17.38
C SER A 473 -16.92 11.82 -17.20
N LYS A 474 -15.74 12.06 -17.80
CA LYS A 474 -14.50 11.26 -17.71
C LYS A 474 -14.69 9.79 -18.07
N CYS A 475 -15.73 9.51 -18.86
CA CYS A 475 -16.11 8.21 -19.38
C CYS A 475 -16.85 8.36 -20.72
N ILE A 476 -16.69 7.37 -21.59
CA ILE A 476 -17.58 7.16 -22.74
C ILE A 476 -18.82 6.44 -22.23
N VAL A 477 -19.98 6.98 -22.55
CA VAL A 477 -21.26 6.30 -22.37
C VAL A 477 -21.85 5.99 -23.74
N ILE A 478 -21.99 4.71 -24.07
CA ILE A 478 -22.75 4.25 -25.25
C ILE A 478 -24.03 3.61 -24.73
N PRO A 479 -25.18 4.32 -24.79
CA PRO A 479 -26.46 3.81 -24.31
C PRO A 479 -26.86 2.52 -25.03
N SER A 480 -27.50 1.58 -24.32
CA SER A 480 -28.12 0.41 -24.98
C SER A 480 -29.20 0.79 -25.99
N SER A 481 -29.78 1.99 -25.87
CA SER A 481 -30.75 2.53 -26.81
C SER A 481 -30.13 3.07 -28.11
N MET A 482 -28.81 3.24 -28.17
CA MET A 482 -28.13 3.81 -29.34
C MET A 482 -28.15 2.84 -30.51
N ASP A 483 -28.60 3.32 -31.67
CA ASP A 483 -28.53 2.58 -32.93
C ASP A 483 -27.13 2.73 -33.54
N LEU A 484 -26.36 1.64 -33.55
CA LEU A 484 -24.97 1.65 -34.01
C LEU A 484 -24.85 1.69 -35.54
N ILE A 485 -25.86 1.22 -36.28
CA ILE A 485 -25.86 1.37 -37.74
C ILE A 485 -26.16 2.81 -38.12
N GLN A 486 -27.10 3.46 -37.44
CA GLN A 486 -27.35 4.88 -37.68
C GLN A 486 -26.13 5.72 -37.32
N ALA A 487 -25.41 5.35 -36.25
CA ALA A 487 -24.24 6.09 -35.79
C ALA A 487 -22.99 5.88 -36.64
N PHE A 488 -22.75 4.66 -37.15
CA PHE A 488 -21.47 4.28 -37.77
C PHE A 488 -21.60 3.74 -39.21
N GLY A 489 -22.82 3.54 -39.71
CA GLY A 489 -23.08 2.88 -40.99
C GLY A 489 -23.18 1.35 -40.89
N ASP A 490 -23.62 0.70 -41.99
CA ASP A 490 -23.71 -0.76 -42.08
C ASP A 490 -22.58 -1.34 -42.95
N PRO A 491 -21.51 -1.90 -42.34
CA PRO A 491 -20.39 -2.50 -43.07
C PRO A 491 -20.72 -3.87 -43.66
N CYS A 492 -21.75 -4.56 -43.15
CA CYS A 492 -22.09 -5.91 -43.56
C CYS A 492 -23.58 -6.22 -43.30
N ARG A 493 -24.39 -5.97 -44.34
CA ARG A 493 -25.85 -6.17 -44.32
C ARG A 493 -26.22 -7.62 -44.04
N GLY A 494 -27.24 -7.82 -43.19
CA GLY A 494 -27.78 -9.15 -42.86
C GLY A 494 -26.90 -10.00 -41.95
N ILE A 495 -25.77 -9.48 -41.46
CA ILE A 495 -24.87 -10.19 -40.55
C ILE A 495 -24.85 -9.51 -39.19
N ARG A 496 -24.75 -10.31 -38.13
CA ARG A 496 -24.60 -9.84 -36.74
C ARG A 496 -23.26 -9.13 -36.57
N LYS A 497 -23.30 -7.95 -35.94
CA LYS A 497 -22.14 -7.07 -35.81
C LYS A 497 -21.59 -7.07 -34.39
N ALA A 498 -20.34 -6.67 -34.24
CA ALA A 498 -19.71 -6.38 -32.96
C ALA A 498 -19.07 -4.98 -33.01
N LEU A 499 -19.07 -4.31 -31.86
CA LEU A 499 -18.30 -3.11 -31.62
C LEU A 499 -17.05 -3.50 -30.83
N THR A 500 -15.89 -3.26 -31.42
CA THR A 500 -14.59 -3.52 -30.80
C THR A 500 -13.91 -2.19 -30.49
N ILE A 501 -13.58 -1.93 -29.22
CA ILE A 501 -12.91 -0.71 -28.79
C ILE A 501 -11.59 -1.08 -28.13
N TYR A 502 -10.51 -0.55 -28.69
CA TYR A 502 -9.19 -0.53 -28.09
C TYR A 502 -9.01 0.81 -27.40
N TYR A 503 -8.80 0.74 -26.09
CA TYR A 503 -8.71 1.94 -25.28
C TYR A 503 -7.51 1.87 -24.35
N GLN A 504 -7.03 3.05 -24.00
CA GLN A 504 -5.98 3.27 -23.04
C GLN A 504 -6.39 4.43 -22.13
N VAL A 505 -6.49 4.12 -20.85
CA VAL A 505 -6.55 5.05 -19.73
C VAL A 505 -5.35 4.69 -18.86
N LEU A 506 -4.81 5.64 -18.10
CA LEU A 506 -3.72 5.31 -17.18
C LEU A 506 -4.20 4.29 -16.14
N GLY A 507 -3.40 3.24 -15.94
CA GLY A 507 -3.83 2.09 -15.15
C GLY A 507 -4.93 1.25 -15.80
N MET A 508 -5.58 1.66 -16.90
CA MET A 508 -6.61 0.88 -17.61
C MET A 508 -6.42 0.80 -19.13
N GLY A 509 -5.77 -0.25 -19.64
CA GLY A 509 -5.76 -0.59 -21.08
C GLY A 509 -6.47 -1.91 -21.36
N GLY A 510 -7.09 -2.05 -22.53
CA GLY A 510 -7.73 -3.30 -22.92
C GLY A 510 -8.41 -3.27 -24.28
N THR A 511 -8.84 -4.45 -24.71
CA THR A 511 -9.74 -4.62 -25.85
C THR A 511 -11.11 -4.99 -25.32
N LEU A 512 -12.13 -4.23 -25.69
CA LEU A 512 -13.51 -4.56 -25.39
C LEU A 512 -14.21 -4.96 -26.69
N VAL A 513 -14.80 -6.16 -26.71
CA VAL A 513 -15.63 -6.63 -27.83
C VAL A 513 -17.04 -6.79 -27.31
N LEU A 514 -17.98 -6.04 -27.90
CA LEU A 514 -19.39 -6.07 -27.52
C LEU A 514 -20.22 -6.57 -28.69
N GLU A 515 -20.98 -7.64 -28.45
CA GLU A 515 -21.94 -8.14 -29.43
C GLU A 515 -23.15 -7.22 -29.51
N THR A 516 -23.64 -7.02 -30.74
CA THR A 516 -24.89 -6.30 -30.97
C THR A 516 -26.09 -7.25 -31.06
N THR A 517 -27.26 -6.72 -30.73
CA THR A 517 -28.55 -7.38 -30.94
C THR A 517 -28.96 -7.36 -32.41
N MET A 518 -30.01 -8.10 -32.77
CA MET A 518 -30.61 -8.05 -34.10
C MET A 518 -31.15 -6.65 -34.48
N ALA A 519 -31.39 -5.79 -33.48
CA ALA A 519 -31.77 -4.40 -33.67
C ALA A 519 -30.56 -3.44 -33.76
N ASN A 520 -29.33 -3.95 -33.91
CA ASN A 520 -28.08 -3.18 -33.98
C ASN A 520 -27.80 -2.28 -32.77
N ARG A 521 -28.29 -2.72 -31.61
CA ARG A 521 -28.13 -2.07 -30.31
C ARG A 521 -27.24 -2.91 -29.39
N LEU A 522 -26.60 -2.28 -28.43
CA LEU A 522 -25.89 -2.98 -27.36
C LEU A 522 -26.87 -3.66 -26.40
N LEU A 523 -26.48 -4.81 -25.85
CA LEU A 523 -27.28 -5.53 -24.84
C LEU A 523 -27.43 -4.74 -23.53
N ALA A 524 -26.47 -3.87 -23.23
CA ALA A 524 -26.46 -3.01 -22.05
C ALA A 524 -25.77 -1.69 -22.38
N THR A 525 -26.02 -0.65 -21.56
CA THR A 525 -25.30 0.61 -21.65
C THR A 525 -23.84 0.38 -21.32
N LEU A 526 -22.96 0.73 -22.25
CA LEU A 526 -21.52 0.70 -22.02
C LEU A 526 -21.11 1.99 -21.31
N VAL A 527 -20.42 1.85 -20.19
CA VAL A 527 -19.66 2.94 -19.56
C VAL A 527 -18.19 2.53 -19.54
N LEU A 528 -17.33 3.31 -20.18
CA LEU A 528 -15.89 3.05 -20.30
C LEU A 528 -15.09 4.26 -19.82
N GLY A 529 -14.16 4.09 -18.87
CA GLY A 529 -13.40 5.19 -18.26
C GLY A 529 -13.54 5.20 -16.74
N TYR A 530 -13.40 6.36 -16.10
CA TYR A 530 -13.65 6.53 -14.67
C TYR A 530 -15.09 7.01 -14.47
N PRO A 531 -16.05 6.14 -14.14
CA PRO A 531 -17.42 6.58 -13.91
C PRO A 531 -17.46 7.52 -12.70
N PRO A 532 -18.25 8.61 -12.74
CA PRO A 532 -18.46 9.43 -11.56
C PRO A 532 -19.10 8.60 -10.45
N GLU A 533 -18.61 8.72 -9.22
CA GLU A 533 -19.22 8.13 -8.03
C GLU A 533 -20.59 8.77 -7.77
N LYS A 534 -21.62 8.35 -8.51
CA LYS A 534 -23.00 8.44 -8.02
C LYS A 534 -23.26 7.15 -7.29
N LYS A 535 -23.63 7.27 -6.00
CA LYS A 535 -24.09 6.18 -5.12
C LYS A 535 -24.74 5.06 -5.93
N ASP A 536 -24.12 3.90 -5.91
CA ASP A 536 -24.56 2.69 -6.59
C ASP A 536 -26.03 2.39 -6.25
N SER A 537 -26.91 2.72 -7.19
CA SER A 537 -28.16 2.00 -7.39
C SER A 537 -27.94 1.03 -8.54
N GLY A 538 -27.21 -0.05 -8.26
CA GLY A 538 -27.29 -1.30 -9.01
C GLY A 538 -26.69 -1.31 -10.42
N VAL A 539 -25.40 -0.99 -10.58
CA VAL A 539 -24.68 -1.37 -11.79
C VAL A 539 -23.64 -2.43 -11.44
N ASP A 540 -23.81 -3.63 -12.01
CA ASP A 540 -22.86 -4.74 -11.98
C ASP A 540 -21.54 -4.36 -12.68
N GLY A 541 -20.76 -3.49 -12.05
CA GLY A 541 -19.41 -3.12 -12.43
C GLY A 541 -18.43 -4.25 -12.10
N LYS A 542 -17.42 -4.44 -12.96
CA LYS A 542 -16.44 -5.52 -12.84
C LYS A 542 -15.69 -5.46 -11.50
N MET A 543 -16.09 -6.33 -10.58
CA MET A 543 -15.35 -6.68 -9.36
C MET A 543 -13.88 -7.06 -9.69
N GLY A 544 -12.94 -6.70 -8.82
CA GLY A 544 -11.53 -7.13 -8.90
C GLY A 544 -11.40 -8.67 -8.92
N PHE A 545 -10.25 -9.24 -9.30
CA PHE A 545 -10.08 -10.71 -9.25
C PHE A 545 -10.18 -11.25 -7.80
N SER A 546 -9.58 -10.55 -6.85
CA SER A 546 -9.68 -10.81 -5.40
C SER A 546 -11.11 -10.66 -4.87
N GLU A 547 -11.83 -9.60 -5.27
CA GLU A 547 -13.26 -9.40 -4.92
C GLU A 547 -14.17 -10.45 -5.57
N ARG A 548 -13.93 -10.80 -6.84
CA ARG A 548 -14.66 -11.88 -7.53
C ARG A 548 -14.50 -13.20 -6.80
N LEU A 549 -13.28 -13.54 -6.40
CA LEU A 549 -12.99 -14.76 -5.65
C LEU A 549 -13.63 -14.74 -4.26
N ALA A 550 -13.57 -13.61 -3.54
CA ALA A 550 -14.19 -13.44 -2.23
C ALA A 550 -15.73 -13.54 -2.28
N MET A 551 -16.37 -13.08 -3.37
CA MET A 551 -17.83 -13.13 -3.53
C MET A 551 -18.34 -14.44 -4.15
N THR A 552 -17.56 -15.15 -4.96
CA THR A 552 -18.02 -16.40 -5.61
C THR A 552 -18.35 -17.54 -4.65
N THR A 553 -17.84 -17.52 -3.41
CA THR A 553 -18.03 -18.60 -2.42
C THR A 553 -19.20 -18.39 -1.47
N VAL A 554 -19.93 -17.26 -1.57
CA VAL A 554 -21.19 -17.02 -0.83
C VAL A 554 -22.41 -17.68 -1.53
N LYS A 555 -22.19 -18.48 -2.58
CA LYS A 555 -23.24 -19.40 -3.04
C LYS A 555 -23.35 -20.54 -2.04
N THR A 556 -24.27 -20.40 -1.09
CA THR A 556 -24.87 -21.52 -0.37
C THR A 556 -25.16 -22.63 -1.39
N HIS A 557 -24.72 -23.85 -1.08
CA HIS A 557 -24.93 -25.02 -1.92
C HIS A 557 -26.43 -25.23 -2.17
N MET A 558 -26.96 -24.63 -3.22
CA MET A 558 -28.29 -24.97 -3.71
C MET A 558 -28.22 -26.41 -4.21
N THR A 559 -29.00 -27.26 -3.57
CA THR A 559 -29.06 -28.68 -3.87
C THR A 559 -29.65 -28.88 -5.27
N ALA A 560 -29.29 -29.98 -5.95
CA ALA A 560 -29.81 -30.29 -7.29
C ALA A 560 -31.36 -30.32 -7.34
N ARG A 561 -32.01 -30.56 -6.20
CA ARG A 561 -33.47 -30.53 -6.02
C ARG A 561 -34.05 -29.12 -6.18
N GLU A 562 -33.36 -28.08 -5.69
CA GLU A 562 -33.81 -26.68 -5.81
C GLU A 562 -33.61 -26.13 -7.23
N ARG A 563 -32.60 -26.61 -7.96
CA ARG A 563 -32.41 -26.25 -9.38
C ARG A 563 -33.56 -26.76 -10.25
N MET A 564 -34.08 -27.96 -9.98
CA MET A 564 -35.21 -28.51 -10.73
C MET A 564 -36.53 -27.80 -10.46
N GLN A 565 -36.77 -27.30 -9.24
CA GLN A 565 -38.01 -26.56 -8.91
C GLN A 565 -38.05 -25.13 -9.50
N SER A 566 -36.89 -24.51 -9.72
CA SER A 566 -36.81 -23.20 -10.37
C SER A 566 -37.12 -23.24 -11.88
N SER A 567 -36.83 -24.37 -12.54
CA SER A 567 -37.07 -24.54 -13.99
C SER A 567 -38.52 -24.88 -14.35
N THR A 568 -39.28 -25.49 -13.44
CA THR A 568 -40.72 -25.77 -13.65
C THR A 568 -41.61 -24.56 -13.42
N SER A 569 -41.17 -23.57 -12.63
CA SER A 569 -41.94 -22.36 -12.34
C SER A 569 -41.93 -21.32 -13.49
N GLN A 570 -41.03 -21.44 -14.48
CA GLN A 570 -40.97 -20.54 -15.65
C GLN A 570 -41.74 -21.04 -16.89
N ARG A 571 -42.39 -22.22 -16.84
CA ARG A 571 -43.15 -22.76 -17.98
C ARG A 571 -44.68 -22.69 -17.86
N LEU A 572 -45.25 -22.04 -16.84
CA LEU A 572 -46.71 -21.97 -16.62
C LEU A 572 -47.29 -20.54 -16.55
N ARG A 573 -46.73 -19.59 -17.30
CA ARG A 573 -47.39 -18.30 -17.56
C ARG A 573 -47.24 -17.87 -19.01
N LEU A 574 -47.76 -18.68 -19.93
CA LEU A 574 -48.18 -18.26 -21.27
C LEU A 574 -49.31 -19.20 -21.72
N SER A 575 -50.52 -18.86 -21.28
CA SER A 575 -51.80 -19.10 -21.96
C SER A 575 -52.71 -17.93 -21.64
#